data_AF-A0A1P8LZB6-F1
#
_entry.id   AF-A0A1P8LZB6-F1
#
_cell.length_a   1.000
_cell.length_b   1.000
_cell.length_c   1.000
_cell.angle_alpha   90.00
_cell.angle_beta   90.00
_cell.angle_gamma   90.00
#
_symmetry.space_group_name_H-M   'P 1'
#
loop_
_entity.id
_entity.type
_entity.pdbx_description
1 polymer ?
#
loop_
_entity_poly.entity_id
_entity_poly.type
_entity_poly.pdbx_seq_one_letter_code
_entity_poly.pdbx_strand_id
1 'polypeptide(L)'
;MNRGELWTVSGGTYAQKPRPALIIQDDLFEASESVTLLPLTSHLTDAPLLRLTVEPGQLTGLELVSQIMVDKLTTVRRSNLGQRIGRIDSKTMVAVEQSLAVFLGLGR
;
A
#
# COMPACT_ATOMS: atom_id res chain seq x y z
N MET A 1 3.53 -13.17 0.06
CA MET A 1 3.46 -11.70 0.17
C MET A 1 2.93 -11.24 -1.16
N ASN A 2 1.62 -11.05 -1.23
CA ASN A 2 0.90 -11.02 -2.50
C ASN A 2 0.30 -9.64 -2.74
N ARG A 3 0.05 -9.35 -4.01
CA ARG A 3 -0.61 -8.13 -4.44
C ARG A 3 -1.96 -7.95 -3.75
N GLY A 4 -2.21 -6.74 -3.26
CA GLY A 4 -3.43 -6.40 -2.54
C GLY A 4 -3.39 -6.70 -1.03
N GLU A 5 -2.34 -7.35 -0.53
CA GLU A 5 -2.18 -7.56 0.91
C GLU A 5 -1.66 -6.33 1.64
N LEU A 6 -2.12 -6.14 2.87
CA LEU A 6 -1.63 -5.14 3.81
C LEU A 6 -0.64 -5.79 4.77
N TRP A 7 0.56 -5.20 4.90
CA TRP A 7 1.64 -5.69 5.75
C TRP A 7 2.22 -4.54 6.57
N THR A 8 2.76 -4.83 7.76
CA THR A 8 3.61 -3.87 8.45
C THR A 8 4.96 -3.78 7.73
N VAL A 9 5.48 -2.57 7.54
CA VAL A 9 6.83 -2.33 7.01
C VAL A 9 7.62 -1.47 7.99
N SER A 10 8.83 -1.91 8.29
CA SER A 10 9.79 -1.22 9.16
C SER A 10 11.10 -0.97 8.41
N GLY A 11 11.69 0.21 8.57
CA GLY A 11 12.95 0.52 7.89
C GLY A 11 12.74 0.92 6.42
N GLY A 12 12.63 2.22 6.21
CA GLY A 12 12.49 2.92 4.94
C GLY A 12 12.34 4.42 5.22
N THR A 13 12.52 5.29 4.22
CA THR A 13 12.63 6.76 4.37
C THR A 13 11.39 7.44 4.99
N TYR A 14 10.28 6.72 5.19
CA TYR A 14 8.97 7.28 5.53
C TYR A 14 8.45 7.01 6.97
N ALA A 15 9.06 6.16 7.80
CA ALA A 15 8.56 5.95 9.17
C ALA A 15 9.56 5.34 10.17
N GLN A 16 9.55 5.87 11.41
CA GLN A 16 10.32 5.33 12.55
C GLN A 16 9.67 4.09 13.21
N LYS A 17 8.34 3.93 13.10
CA LYS A 17 7.58 2.77 13.61
C LYS A 17 7.11 1.91 12.46
N PRO A 18 6.92 0.59 12.65
CA PRO A 18 6.27 -0.25 11.65
C PRO A 18 4.90 0.32 11.29
N ARG A 19 4.65 0.59 10.00
CA ARG A 19 3.37 1.12 9.52
C ARG A 19 2.72 0.16 8.51
N PRO A 20 1.38 0.13 8.41
CA PRO A 20 0.72 -0.60 7.35
C PRO A 20 1.14 -0.10 5.96
N ALA A 21 1.29 -1.02 5.02
CA ALA A 21 1.59 -0.77 3.63
C ALA A 21 0.88 -1.80 2.73
N LEU A 22 0.40 -1.35 1.59
CA LEU A 22 -0.23 -2.15 0.55
C LEU A 22 0.80 -2.65 -0.45
N ILE A 23 0.91 -3.96 -0.63
CA ILE A 23 1.72 -4.54 -1.71
C ILE A 23 1.03 -4.31 -3.05
N ILE A 24 1.74 -3.70 -4.00
CA ILE A 24 1.23 -3.45 -5.36
C ILE A 24 1.99 -4.20 -6.45
N GLN A 25 3.18 -4.74 -6.12
CA GLN A 25 3.97 -5.57 -7.02
C GLN A 25 3.19 -6.80 -7.46
N ASP A 26 3.32 -7.15 -8.73
CA ASP A 26 2.71 -8.35 -9.31
C ASP A 26 3.31 -9.62 -8.70
N ASP A 27 2.46 -10.61 -8.45
CA ASP A 27 2.83 -11.90 -7.86
C ASP A 27 3.79 -12.69 -8.78
N LEU A 28 3.81 -12.39 -10.08
CA LEU A 28 4.80 -12.94 -11.02
C LEU A 28 6.26 -12.68 -10.57
N PHE A 29 6.50 -11.61 -9.82
CA PHE A 29 7.82 -11.24 -9.30
C PHE A 29 8.01 -11.63 -7.82
N GLU A 30 7.32 -12.66 -7.34
CA GLU A 30 7.41 -13.11 -5.95
C GLU A 30 8.84 -13.48 -5.53
N ALA A 31 9.65 -14.01 -6.44
CA ALA A 31 11.03 -14.43 -6.19
C ALA A 31 12.04 -13.26 -6.05
N SER A 32 11.64 -12.02 -6.35
CA SER A 32 12.50 -10.84 -6.14
C SER A 32 12.78 -10.63 -4.65
N GLU A 33 14.01 -10.26 -4.27
CA GLU A 33 14.36 -9.91 -2.89
C GLU A 33 13.68 -8.62 -2.38
N SER A 34 13.17 -7.80 -3.31
CA SER A 34 12.47 -6.56 -3.03
C SER A 34 10.99 -6.64 -3.38
N VAL A 35 10.21 -5.78 -2.73
CA VAL A 35 8.77 -5.63 -2.94
C VAL A 35 8.39 -4.16 -3.07
N THR A 36 7.63 -3.83 -4.10
CA THR A 36 7.04 -2.50 -4.30
C THR A 36 5.69 -2.39 -3.58
N LEU A 37 5.52 -1.30 -2.82
CA LEU A 37 4.37 -1.07 -1.96
C LEU A 37 3.98 0.41 -1.87
N LEU A 38 2.77 0.65 -1.36
CA LEU A 38 2.23 1.96 -1.00
C LEU A 38 2.00 2.03 0.52
N PRO A 39 2.65 2.95 1.25
CA PRO A 39 2.41 3.10 2.68
C PRO A 39 0.99 3.65 2.96
N LEU A 40 0.46 3.31 4.14
CA LEU A 40 -0.81 3.87 4.65
C LEU A 40 -0.55 4.85 5.80
N THR A 41 -1.50 5.77 6.00
CA THR A 41 -1.53 6.70 7.13
C THR A 41 -2.95 6.85 7.68
N SER A 42 -3.10 6.97 9.00
CA SER A 42 -4.37 7.37 9.63
C SER A 42 -4.55 8.89 9.67
N HIS A 43 -3.52 9.66 9.29
CA HIS A 43 -3.64 11.11 9.12
C HIS A 43 -4.30 11.42 7.78
N LEU A 44 -5.60 11.73 7.82
CA LEU A 44 -6.41 11.97 6.64
C LEU A 44 -6.06 13.32 6.00
N THR A 45 -6.00 13.36 4.67
CA THR A 45 -5.70 14.56 3.88
C THR A 45 -6.66 14.62 2.70
N ASP A 46 -7.17 15.81 2.41
CA ASP A 46 -8.04 16.05 1.26
C ASP A 46 -7.20 16.17 -0.03
N ALA A 47 -6.91 15.02 -0.63
CA ALA A 47 -6.19 14.91 -1.90
C ALA A 47 -6.69 13.68 -2.68
N PRO A 48 -7.90 13.73 -3.29
CA PRO A 48 -8.61 12.55 -3.77
C PRO A 48 -7.84 11.66 -4.77
N LEU A 49 -6.93 12.24 -5.56
CA LEU A 49 -6.11 11.50 -6.52
C LEU A 49 -4.90 10.79 -5.88
N LEU A 50 -4.44 11.27 -4.72
CA LEU A 50 -3.21 10.80 -4.05
C LEU A 50 -3.49 10.03 -2.76
N ARG A 51 -4.69 10.15 -2.21
CA ARG A 51 -5.09 9.66 -0.89
C ARG A 51 -6.38 8.86 -1.04
N LEU A 52 -6.25 7.54 -1.16
CA LEU A 52 -7.38 6.64 -1.30
C LEU A 52 -7.78 6.12 0.09
N THR A 53 -8.99 6.45 0.54
CA THR A 53 -9.51 6.03 1.85
C THR A 53 -9.79 4.53 1.88
N VAL A 54 -9.39 3.89 2.98
CA VAL A 54 -9.62 2.49 3.31
C VAL A 54 -10.24 2.44 4.71
N GLU A 55 -11.41 1.83 4.80
CA GLU A 55 -12.13 1.66 6.06
C GLU A 55 -11.53 0.53 6.91
N PRO A 56 -11.57 0.64 8.25
CA PRO A 56 -11.26 -0.46 9.14
C PRO A 56 -12.27 -1.60 8.96
N GLY A 57 -11.83 -2.84 9.19
CA GLY A 57 -12.70 -3.99 9.05
C GLY A 57 -11.97 -5.32 9.07
N GLN A 58 -12.73 -6.41 9.16
CA GLN A 58 -12.18 -7.76 9.28
C GLN A 58 -11.30 -8.17 8.09
N LEU A 59 -11.62 -7.69 6.88
CA LEU A 59 -10.84 -7.98 5.68
C LEU A 59 -9.50 -7.22 5.66
N THR A 60 -9.52 -5.94 6.02
CA THR A 60 -8.34 -5.07 6.00
C THR A 60 -7.45 -5.29 7.21
N GLY A 61 -8.02 -5.70 8.34
CA GLY A 61 -7.33 -5.82 9.63
C GLY A 61 -6.91 -4.46 10.22
N LEU A 62 -7.36 -3.35 9.62
CA LEU A 62 -7.08 -2.00 10.13
C LEU A 62 -8.03 -1.67 11.27
N GLU A 63 -7.52 -0.95 12.28
CA GLU A 63 -8.30 -0.49 13.43
C GLU A 63 -8.87 0.93 13.22
N LEU A 64 -8.21 1.73 12.37
CA LEU A 64 -8.57 3.12 12.09
C LEU A 64 -8.77 3.33 10.59
N VAL A 65 -9.65 4.28 10.24
CA VAL A 65 -9.74 4.82 8.88
C VAL A 65 -8.35 5.28 8.47
N SER A 66 -7.92 4.80 7.31
CA SER A 66 -6.57 5.05 6.80
C SER A 66 -6.63 5.44 5.33
N GLN A 67 -5.57 6.08 4.85
CA GLN A 67 -5.42 6.41 3.43
C GLN A 67 -4.17 5.74 2.87
N ILE A 68 -4.34 5.09 1.72
CA ILE A 68 -3.22 4.65 0.88
C ILE A 68 -2.60 5.90 0.24
N MET A 69 -1.28 6.01 0.35
CA MET A 69 -0.52 7.17 -0.11
C MET A 69 0.11 6.92 -1.48
N VAL A 70 -0.63 7.20 -2.56
CA VAL A 70 -0.24 6.91 -3.96
C VAL A 70 1.08 7.61 -4.33
N ASP A 71 1.27 8.85 -3.87
CA ASP A 71 2.49 9.65 -4.13
C ASP A 71 3.74 9.10 -3.41
N LYS A 72 3.58 8.13 -2.52
CA LYS A 72 4.65 7.55 -1.69
C LYS A 72 5.04 6.14 -2.11
N LEU A 73 4.80 5.79 -3.37
CA LEU A 73 5.27 4.54 -3.97
C LEU A 73 6.75 4.31 -3.69
N THR A 74 7.06 3.14 -3.13
CA THR A 74 8.44 2.79 -2.76
C THR A 74 8.68 1.30 -2.87
N THR A 75 9.94 0.93 -3.02
CA THR A 75 10.40 -0.46 -3.06
C THR A 75 11.34 -0.69 -1.88
N VAL A 76 11.06 -1.73 -1.11
CA VAL A 76 11.85 -2.11 0.07
C VAL A 76 12.32 -3.55 -0.06
N ARG A 77 13.29 -3.96 0.75
CA ARG A 77 13.63 -5.39 0.88
C ARG A 77 12.46 -6.12 1.51
N ARG A 78 12.17 -7.36 1.07
CA ARG A 78 11.13 -8.19 1.71
C ARG A 78 11.41 -8.44 3.19
N SER A 79 12.67 -8.48 3.59
CA SER A 79 13.11 -8.56 4.99
C SER A 79 12.64 -7.40 5.87
N ASN A 80 12.22 -6.28 5.26
CA ASN A 80 11.71 -5.10 5.98
C ASN A 80 10.21 -5.20 6.26
N LEU A 81 9.50 -6.16 5.65
CA LEU A 81 8.10 -6.45 5.97
C LEU A 81 8.04 -7.34 7.21
N GLY A 82 7.15 -6.97 8.14
CA GLY A 82 6.90 -7.70 9.36
C GLY A 82 5.72 -8.65 9.21
N GLN A 83 4.58 -8.26 9.78
CA GLN A 83 3.38 -9.09 9.88
C GLN A 83 2.36 -8.70 8.82
N ARG A 84 1.66 -9.71 8.31
CA ARG A 84 0.46 -9.51 7.48
C ARG A 84 -0.67 -8.99 8.36
N ILE A 85 -1.28 -7.88 7.94
CA ILE A 85 -2.41 -7.24 8.61
C ILE A 85 -3.74 -7.74 8.02
N GLY A 86 -3.82 -7.78 6.69
CA GLY A 86 -5.06 -8.11 5.97
C GLY A 86 -4.90 -7.92 4.48
N ARG A 87 -5.97 -7.51 3.81
CA ARG A 87 -5.95 -7.16 2.38
C ARG A 87 -7.03 -6.14 2.04
N ILE A 88 -6.89 -5.47 0.92
CA ILE A 88 -7.97 -4.67 0.34
C ILE A 88 -8.85 -5.53 -0.57
N ASP A 89 -10.06 -5.05 -0.84
CA ASP A 89 -10.96 -5.66 -1.82
C ASP A 89 -10.55 -5.30 -3.26
N SER A 90 -11.16 -5.98 -4.23
CA SER A 90 -10.87 -5.78 -5.65
C SER A 90 -11.25 -4.39 -6.16
N LYS A 91 -12.29 -3.76 -5.62
CA LYS A 91 -12.72 -2.42 -6.02
C LYS A 91 -11.69 -1.37 -5.59
N THR A 92 -11.18 -1.47 -4.37
CA THR A 92 -10.07 -0.63 -3.90
C THR A 92 -8.81 -0.86 -4.73
N MET A 93 -8.51 -2.11 -5.10
CA MET A 93 -7.33 -2.40 -5.93
C MET A 93 -7.41 -1.74 -7.32
N VAL A 94 -8.58 -1.74 -7.96
CA VAL A 94 -8.81 -1.03 -9.23
C VAL A 94 -8.63 0.47 -9.06
N ALA A 95 -9.14 1.08 -7.99
CA ALA A 95 -8.95 2.50 -7.72
C ALA A 95 -7.46 2.85 -7.54
N VAL A 96 -6.71 2.00 -6.85
CA VAL A 96 -5.25 2.14 -6.67
C VAL A 96 -4.52 2.10 -8.01
N GLU A 97 -4.86 1.15 -8.89
CA GLU A 97 -4.28 1.04 -10.24
C GLU A 97 -4.53 2.28 -11.08
N GLN A 98 -5.77 2.78 -11.07
CA GLN A 98 -6.15 4.00 -11.80
C GLN A 98 -5.39 5.22 -11.28
N SER A 99 -5.34 5.41 -9.95
CA SER A 99 -4.60 6.51 -9.36
C SER A 99 -3.10 6.42 -9.64
N LEU A 100 -2.50 5.22 -9.60
CA LEU A 100 -1.10 5.01 -9.94
C LEU A 100 -0.80 5.32 -11.41
N ALA A 101 -1.65 4.86 -12.33
CA ALA A 101 -1.49 5.15 -13.75
C ALA A 101 -1.52 6.66 -14.01
N VAL A 102 -2.45 7.38 -13.38
CA VAL A 102 -2.54 8.85 -13.45
C VAL A 102 -1.31 9.52 -12.83
N PHE A 103 -0.89 9.10 -11.64
CA PHE A 103 0.24 9.70 -10.91
C PHE A 103 1.57 9.52 -11.65
N LEU A 104 1.79 8.34 -12.24
CA LEU A 104 3.02 8.00 -12.98
C LEU A 104 2.96 8.40 -14.47
N GLY A 105 1.82 8.93 -14.94
CA GLY A 105 1.66 9.32 -16.34
C GLY A 105 1.65 8.15 -17.33
N LEU A 106 1.23 6.96 -16.90
CA LEU A 106 1.16 5.76 -17.74
C LEU A 106 -0.06 5.82 -18.66
N GLY A 107 0.07 5.29 -19.89
CA GLY A 107 -1.04 5.19 -20.84
C GLY A 107 -1.46 6.51 -21.48
N ARG A 108 -0.51 7.46 -21.60
CA ARG A 108 -0.66 8.66 -22.44
C ARG A 108 -0.11 8.43 -23.84
#